data_AF-A0A0H2LW70-F1
#
_entry.id   AF-A0A0H2LW70-F1
#
_cell.length_a   1.000
_cell.length_b   1.000
_cell.length_c   1.000
_cell.angle_alpha   90.00
_cell.angle_beta   90.00
_cell.angle_gamma   90.00
#
_symmetry.space_group_name_H-M   'P 1'
#
loop_
_entity.id
_entity.type
_entity.pdbx_description
1 polymer ?
#
loop_
_entity_poly.entity_id
_entity_poly.type
_entity_poly.pdbx_seq_one_letter_code
_entity_poly.pdbx_strand_id
1 'polypeptide(L)'
;MASIEEKSLSLGACSASGVPKIRLVANSSAVQQFLPSEISSFSRRAPETRVDLMEAFSCDIPRIVANGEADIGVYHAAHPASGVVSLPYRTDRVGLVVPVGHPLCMRERLRLEDALDYDFVGYFPRHSLEEFMQLIGAPLPRPLRVRAQVSNTEARCDLVREGLGLAIVPVGIAVHYEARMGLIVLPLDDDWAHRQLWVCVADRAALSPAAQEFLAHLVSDGSLGKSA
;
A
#
# COMPACT_ATOMS: atom_id res chain seq x y z
N MET A 1 -1.38 29.18 -13.02
CA MET A 1 0.06 28.97 -12.82
C MET A 1 0.34 28.93 -11.32
N ALA A 2 0.23 27.75 -10.70
CA ALA A 2 0.61 27.56 -9.30
C ALA A 2 1.81 26.61 -9.29
N SER A 3 2.95 27.14 -8.87
CA SER A 3 4.23 26.45 -8.71
C SER A 3 4.07 25.40 -7.61
N ILE A 4 4.15 24.12 -7.97
CA ILE A 4 4.27 23.02 -6.99
C ILE A 4 5.76 22.81 -6.78
N GLU A 5 6.23 23.04 -5.56
CA GLU A 5 7.58 22.70 -5.12
C GLU A 5 7.85 21.22 -5.35
N GLU A 6 8.69 20.91 -6.33
CA GLU A 6 9.40 19.65 -6.43
C GLU A 6 10.34 19.55 -5.23
N LYS A 7 9.95 18.74 -4.25
CA LYS A 7 10.83 18.38 -3.13
C LYS A 7 11.84 17.34 -3.62
N SER A 8 12.84 17.79 -4.38
CA SER A 8 14.00 16.97 -4.72
C SER A 8 14.86 16.78 -3.48
N LEU A 9 14.73 15.62 -2.84
CA LEU A 9 15.60 15.18 -1.76
C LEU A 9 16.59 14.18 -2.34
N SER A 10 17.74 14.70 -2.78
CA SER A 10 18.93 13.89 -3.03
C SER A 10 19.38 13.27 -1.70
N LEU A 11 18.92 12.05 -1.44
CA LEU A 11 19.38 11.24 -0.32
C LEU A 11 20.72 10.59 -0.73
N GLY A 12 21.84 11.01 -0.14
CA GLY A 12 23.15 10.39 -0.41
C GLY A 12 23.28 8.97 0.14
N ALA A 13 24.20 8.17 -0.42
CA ALA A 13 24.44 6.77 -0.07
C ALA A 13 25.08 6.54 1.32
N CYS A 14 25.61 7.60 1.94
CA CYS A 14 26.12 7.60 3.31
C CYS A 14 25.49 8.76 4.09
N SER A 15 25.23 8.53 5.38
CA SER A 15 24.98 9.66 6.31
C SER A 15 26.25 10.52 6.44
N ALA A 16 26.10 11.74 6.96
CA ALA A 16 27.24 12.59 7.34
C ALA A 16 28.20 11.91 8.35
N SER A 17 27.78 10.80 8.97
CA SER A 17 28.56 10.00 9.92
C SER A 17 29.21 8.74 9.32
N GLY A 18 29.08 8.49 8.00
CA GLY A 18 29.67 7.31 7.33
C GLY A 18 28.90 5.99 7.52
N VAL A 19 27.69 6.06 8.07
CA VAL A 19 26.82 4.88 8.29
C VAL A 19 26.17 4.49 6.95
N PRO A 20 26.23 3.20 6.55
CA PRO A 20 25.51 2.70 5.39
C PRO A 20 24.02 3.04 5.47
N LYS A 21 23.50 3.67 4.42
CA LYS A 21 22.12 4.13 4.36
C LYS A 21 21.38 3.45 3.22
N ILE A 22 20.20 2.93 3.53
CA ILE A 22 19.24 2.36 2.57
C ILE A 22 18.06 3.30 2.46
N ARG A 23 17.78 3.78 1.25
CA ARG A 23 16.66 4.66 0.94
C ARG A 23 15.50 3.81 0.42
N LEU A 24 14.50 3.64 1.27
CA LEU A 24 13.32 2.84 0.97
C LEU A 24 12.14 3.77 0.72
N VAL A 25 11.45 3.59 -0.40
CA VAL A 25 10.16 4.26 -0.65
C VAL A 25 9.06 3.20 -0.75
N ALA A 26 7.91 3.41 -0.10
CA ALA A 26 6.86 2.40 -0.07
C ALA A 26 5.45 3.00 -0.07
N ASN A 27 4.47 2.22 -0.51
CA ASN A 27 3.08 2.60 -0.41
C ASN A 27 2.55 2.43 1.03
N SER A 28 1.51 3.19 1.38
CA SER A 28 0.89 3.16 2.71
C SER A 28 0.60 1.77 3.25
N SER A 29 0.08 0.87 2.40
CA SER A 29 -0.24 -0.50 2.79
C SER A 29 0.98 -1.33 3.20
N ALA A 30 2.11 -1.17 2.50
CA ALA A 30 3.34 -1.86 2.88
C ALA A 30 3.94 -1.30 4.17
N VAL A 31 3.91 0.03 4.33
CA VAL A 31 4.38 0.73 5.53
C VAL A 31 3.62 0.29 6.78
N GLN A 32 2.31 0.06 6.67
CA GLN A 32 1.47 -0.28 7.82
C GLN A 32 1.44 -1.77 8.13
N GLN A 33 1.51 -2.66 7.13
CA GLN A 33 1.30 -4.10 7.33
C GLN A 33 2.58 -4.92 7.43
N PHE A 34 3.62 -4.58 6.67
CA PHE A 34 4.72 -5.52 6.41
C PHE A 34 6.08 -4.94 6.78
N LEU A 35 6.38 -3.73 6.33
CA LEU A 35 7.72 -3.15 6.49
C LEU A 35 8.18 -2.95 7.94
N PRO A 36 7.32 -2.66 8.94
CA PRO A 36 7.80 -2.48 10.32
C PRO A 36 8.50 -3.73 10.88
N SER A 37 7.96 -4.92 10.64
CA SER A 37 8.56 -6.17 11.13
C SER A 37 9.82 -6.54 10.34
N GLU A 38 9.81 -6.33 9.02
CA GLU A 38 10.96 -6.56 8.12
C GLU A 38 12.14 -5.64 8.49
N ILE A 39 11.88 -4.33 8.66
CA ILE A 39 12.92 -3.37 9.07
C ILE A 39 13.44 -3.73 10.45
N SER A 40 12.56 -4.06 11.41
CA SER A 40 12.98 -4.48 12.75
C SER A 40 13.86 -5.74 12.74
N SER A 41 13.49 -6.73 11.91
CA SER A 41 14.23 -7.98 11.73
C SER A 41 15.59 -7.77 11.07
N PHE A 42 15.64 -6.93 10.04
CA PHE A 42 16.87 -6.54 9.37
C PHE A 42 17.82 -5.79 10.31
N SER A 43 17.32 -4.79 11.03
CA SER A 43 18.16 -3.98 11.94
C SER A 43 18.79 -4.80 13.06
N ARG A 44 18.21 -5.96 13.43
CA ARG A 44 18.85 -6.90 14.37
C ARG A 44 20.03 -7.66 13.77
N ARG A 45 20.05 -7.85 12.45
CA ARG A 45 21.12 -8.57 11.72
C ARG A 45 22.20 -7.64 11.17
N ALA A 46 21.84 -6.41 10.81
CA ALA A 46 22.74 -5.37 10.31
C ALA A 46 22.59 -4.07 11.14
N PRO A 47 23.01 -4.06 12.43
CA PRO A 47 22.79 -2.96 13.36
C PRO A 47 23.49 -1.65 12.97
N GLU A 48 24.56 -1.74 12.17
CA GLU A 48 25.28 -0.62 11.60
C GLU A 48 24.62 -0.02 10.35
N THR A 49 23.51 -0.58 9.86
CA THR A 49 22.82 -0.07 8.67
C THR A 49 21.58 0.73 9.06
N ARG A 50 21.42 1.91 8.45
CA ARG A 50 20.24 2.76 8.62
C ARG A 50 19.28 2.59 7.45
N VAL A 51 18.00 2.36 7.73
CA VAL A 51 16.91 2.39 6.75
C VAL A 51 16.14 3.69 6.89
N ASP A 52 16.13 4.51 5.84
CA ASP A 52 15.27 5.68 5.74
C ASP A 52 14.06 5.32 4.86
N LEU A 53 12.90 5.18 5.51
CA LEU A 53 11.63 4.85 4.86
C LEU A 53 10.81 6.13 4.59
N MET A 54 10.40 6.30 3.33
CA MET A 54 9.47 7.35 2.90
C MET A 54 8.21 6.73 2.30
N GLU A 55 7.06 7.36 2.55
CA GLU A 55 5.79 6.94 1.95
C GLU A 55 5.55 7.68 0.62
N ALA A 56 5.08 6.96 -0.41
CA ALA A 56 4.67 7.52 -1.69
C ALA A 56 3.52 6.72 -2.32
N PHE A 57 2.92 7.24 -3.40
CA PHE A 57 1.89 6.51 -4.14
C PHE A 57 2.49 5.39 -4.98
N SER A 58 1.81 4.23 -5.05
CA SER A 58 2.28 3.08 -5.83
C SER A 58 2.64 3.41 -7.27
N CYS A 59 1.91 4.33 -7.92
CA CYS A 59 2.18 4.75 -9.30
C CYS A 59 3.45 5.61 -9.46
N ASP A 60 3.87 6.31 -8.40
CA ASP A 60 5.06 7.17 -8.41
C ASP A 60 6.33 6.39 -8.04
N ILE A 61 6.21 5.32 -7.24
CA ILE A 61 7.33 4.57 -6.67
C ILE A 61 8.32 4.03 -7.71
N PRO A 62 7.89 3.32 -8.78
CA PRO A 62 8.83 2.84 -9.80
C PRO A 62 9.66 3.96 -10.44
N ARG A 63 9.04 5.13 -10.68
CA ARG A 63 9.74 6.30 -11.24
C ARG A 63 10.76 6.88 -10.25
N ILE A 64 10.40 7.02 -8.98
CA ILE A 64 11.31 7.50 -7.91
C ILE A 64 12.55 6.60 -7.84
N VAL A 65 12.36 5.29 -7.91
CA VAL A 65 13.46 4.30 -7.92
C VAL A 65 14.28 4.39 -9.19
N ALA A 66 13.65 4.43 -10.37
CA ALA A 66 14.34 4.54 -11.66
C ALA A 66 15.21 5.81 -11.76
N ASN A 67 14.78 6.91 -11.15
CA ASN A 67 15.52 8.17 -11.08
C ASN A 67 16.69 8.16 -10.06
N GLY A 68 16.86 7.07 -9.29
CA GLY A 68 17.88 6.98 -8.25
C GLY A 68 17.59 7.81 -7.00
N GLU A 69 16.37 8.32 -6.84
CA GLU A 69 15.93 9.07 -5.65
C GLU A 69 15.77 8.15 -4.43
N ALA A 70 15.47 6.87 -4.66
CA ALA A 70 15.45 5.79 -3.67
C ALA A 70 16.20 4.56 -4.20
N ASP A 71 16.72 3.73 -3.29
CA ASP A 71 17.42 2.49 -3.64
C ASP A 71 16.44 1.35 -3.90
N ILE A 72 15.38 1.28 -3.08
CA ILE A 72 14.38 0.21 -3.10
C ILE A 72 12.99 0.81 -3.00
N GLY A 73 12.06 0.31 -3.82
CA GLY A 73 10.65 0.65 -3.82
C GLY A 73 9.77 -0.52 -3.39
N VAL A 74 8.65 -0.26 -2.69
CA VAL A 74 7.58 -1.25 -2.46
C VAL A 74 6.24 -0.69 -2.88
N TYR A 75 5.61 -1.30 -3.88
CA TYR A 75 4.38 -0.77 -4.47
C TYR A 75 3.38 -1.88 -4.79
N HIS A 76 2.11 -1.51 -4.92
CA HIS A 76 1.06 -2.40 -5.41
C HIS A 76 0.81 -2.17 -6.91
N ALA A 77 0.73 -3.25 -7.68
CA ALA A 77 0.27 -3.23 -9.06
C ALA A 77 -0.16 -4.63 -9.51
N ALA A 78 -1.10 -4.71 -10.45
CA ALA A 78 -1.50 -5.97 -11.07
C ALA A 78 -0.34 -6.66 -11.81
N HIS A 79 0.58 -5.87 -12.38
CA HIS A 79 1.74 -6.34 -13.11
C HIS A 79 3.00 -5.56 -12.70
N PRO A 80 4.20 -6.14 -12.88
CA PRO A 80 5.47 -5.44 -12.74
C PRO A 80 5.51 -4.12 -13.53
N ALA A 81 6.01 -3.06 -12.90
CA ALA A 81 6.24 -1.79 -13.55
C ALA A 81 7.43 -1.86 -14.52
N SER A 82 7.33 -1.17 -15.66
CA SER A 82 8.42 -0.99 -16.61
C SER A 82 9.48 -0.01 -16.07
N GLY A 83 10.72 -0.15 -16.53
CA GLY A 83 11.82 0.77 -16.19
C GLY A 83 12.51 0.48 -14.86
N VAL A 84 12.07 -0.54 -14.13
CA VAL A 84 12.70 -1.07 -12.92
C VAL A 84 12.65 -2.60 -12.92
N VAL A 85 13.54 -3.24 -12.17
CA VAL A 85 13.45 -4.66 -11.85
C VAL A 85 12.46 -4.82 -10.71
N SER A 86 11.38 -5.59 -10.92
CA SER A 86 10.38 -5.87 -9.89
C SER A 86 10.36 -7.34 -9.51
N LEU A 87 10.31 -7.60 -8.21
CA LEU A 87 10.30 -8.93 -7.59
C LEU A 87 9.00 -9.09 -6.78
N PRO A 88 8.32 -10.25 -6.86
CA PRO A 88 7.16 -10.52 -6.01
C PRO A 88 7.53 -10.39 -4.54
N TYR A 89 6.68 -9.75 -3.74
CA TYR A 89 6.94 -9.52 -2.32
C TYR A 89 5.85 -10.11 -1.43
N ARG A 90 4.65 -9.54 -1.48
CA ARG A 90 3.50 -9.95 -0.65
C ARG A 90 2.23 -9.85 -1.46
N THR A 91 1.19 -10.51 -0.98
CA THR A 91 -0.18 -10.27 -1.42
C THR A 91 -1.01 -9.80 -0.25
N ASP A 92 -1.98 -8.94 -0.50
CA ASP A 92 -3.02 -8.64 0.47
C ASP A 92 -4.39 -8.57 -0.21
N ARG A 93 -5.41 -8.22 0.58
CA ARG A 93 -6.79 -8.12 0.11
C ARG A 93 -7.41 -6.84 0.62
N VAL A 94 -8.27 -6.21 -0.19
CA VAL A 94 -9.11 -5.11 0.26
C VAL A 94 -10.51 -5.59 0.65
N GLY A 95 -11.15 -4.84 1.54
CA GLY A 95 -12.49 -5.08 2.03
C GLY A 95 -13.24 -3.77 2.26
N LEU A 96 -14.51 -3.89 2.62
CA LEU A 96 -15.31 -2.77 3.10
C LEU A 96 -15.24 -2.70 4.63
N VAL A 97 -15.01 -1.50 5.15
CA VAL A 97 -15.27 -1.19 6.55
C VAL A 97 -16.68 -0.62 6.66
N VAL A 98 -17.45 -1.19 7.57
CA VAL A 98 -18.85 -0.84 7.84
C VAL A 98 -19.09 -0.73 9.36
N PRO A 99 -20.11 0.01 9.82
CA PRO A 99 -20.50 -0.01 11.23
C PRO A 99 -21.03 -1.39 11.67
N VAL A 100 -20.91 -1.72 12.96
CA VAL A 100 -21.57 -2.91 13.53
C VAL A 100 -23.08 -2.85 13.27
N GLY A 101 -23.66 -3.97 12.83
CA GLY A 101 -25.08 -4.06 12.50
C GLY A 101 -25.46 -3.56 11.10
N HIS A 102 -24.50 -3.15 10.27
CA HIS A 102 -24.77 -2.75 8.89
C HIS A 102 -25.40 -3.91 8.08
N PRO A 103 -26.37 -3.65 7.17
CA PRO A 103 -27.05 -4.72 6.42
C PRO A 103 -26.13 -5.64 5.61
N LEU A 104 -24.99 -5.12 5.15
CA LEU A 104 -23.99 -5.91 4.41
C LEU A 104 -23.35 -7.02 5.25
N CYS A 105 -23.40 -6.95 6.58
CA CYS A 105 -22.87 -7.99 7.46
C CYS A 105 -23.65 -9.31 7.38
N MET A 106 -24.87 -9.29 6.82
CA MET A 106 -25.69 -10.49 6.63
C MET A 106 -25.33 -11.27 5.35
N ARG A 107 -24.37 -10.79 4.58
CA ARG A 107 -23.95 -11.42 3.32
C ARG A 107 -22.81 -12.39 3.57
N GLU A 108 -22.92 -13.62 3.07
CA GLU A 108 -21.84 -14.60 3.11
C GLU A 108 -20.70 -14.25 2.15
N ARG A 109 -21.03 -13.63 1.02
CA ARG A 109 -20.11 -13.17 -0.01
C ARG A 109 -20.46 -11.73 -0.37
N LEU A 110 -19.45 -10.90 -0.55
CA LEU A 110 -19.63 -9.48 -0.77
C LEU A 110 -18.76 -9.00 -1.92
N ARG A 111 -19.40 -8.47 -2.95
CA ARG A 111 -18.72 -7.76 -4.05
C ARG A 111 -18.95 -6.27 -3.91
N LEU A 112 -18.10 -5.45 -4.53
CA LEU A 112 -18.27 -4.00 -4.46
C LEU A 112 -19.60 -3.54 -5.09
N GLU A 113 -20.09 -4.27 -6.09
CA GLU A 113 -21.38 -4.01 -6.73
C GLU A 113 -22.57 -4.12 -5.75
N ASP A 114 -22.44 -4.90 -4.69
CA ASP A 114 -23.48 -5.09 -3.66
C ASP A 114 -23.63 -3.87 -2.74
N ALA A 115 -22.64 -2.97 -2.75
CA ALA A 115 -22.56 -1.83 -1.87
C ALA A 115 -22.86 -0.49 -2.59
N LEU A 116 -23.23 -0.52 -3.88
CA LEU A 116 -23.42 0.70 -4.71
C LEU A 116 -24.57 1.61 -4.25
N ASP A 117 -25.48 1.10 -3.43
CA ASP A 117 -26.61 1.88 -2.91
C ASP A 117 -26.25 2.66 -1.63
N TYR A 118 -25.01 2.51 -1.13
CA TYR A 118 -24.51 3.22 0.03
C TYR A 118 -23.54 4.34 -0.37
N ASP A 119 -23.41 5.33 0.52
CA ASP A 119 -22.41 6.39 0.39
C ASP A 119 -21.02 5.85 0.81
N PHE A 120 -19.95 6.39 0.20
CA PHE A 120 -18.57 5.98 0.44
C PHE A 120 -17.69 7.12 0.94
N VAL A 121 -16.70 6.78 1.76
CA VAL A 121 -15.54 7.61 2.05
C VAL A 121 -14.32 6.96 1.41
N GLY A 122 -13.70 7.68 0.48
CA GLY A 122 -12.74 7.11 -0.46
C GLY A 122 -11.35 7.71 -0.36
N TYR A 123 -10.42 7.13 -1.10
CA TYR A 123 -9.21 7.83 -1.50
C TYR A 123 -8.74 7.30 -2.82
N PHE A 124 -8.83 8.15 -3.85
CA PHE A 124 -8.42 7.81 -5.20
C PHE A 124 -7.33 8.81 -5.62
N PRO A 125 -6.08 8.62 -5.16
CA PRO A 125 -5.01 9.55 -5.49
C PRO A 125 -4.71 9.49 -6.98
N ARG A 126 -4.76 10.65 -7.64
CA ARG A 126 -4.40 10.87 -9.06
C ARG A 126 -5.27 10.16 -10.10
N HIS A 127 -6.25 9.38 -9.65
CA HIS A 127 -7.25 8.75 -10.51
C HIS A 127 -8.62 9.24 -10.10
N SER A 128 -9.47 9.64 -11.05
CA SER A 128 -10.90 9.59 -10.77
C SER A 128 -11.23 8.16 -10.32
N LEU A 129 -12.26 7.98 -9.48
CA LEU A 129 -12.73 6.63 -9.14
C LEU A 129 -12.92 5.79 -10.41
N GLU A 130 -13.41 6.40 -11.49
CA GLU A 130 -13.59 5.77 -12.79
C GLU A 130 -12.27 5.26 -13.39
N GLU A 131 -11.19 6.03 -13.31
CA GLU A 131 -9.87 5.59 -13.73
C GLU A 131 -9.32 4.46 -12.86
N PHE A 132 -9.56 4.50 -11.54
CA PHE A 132 -9.20 3.38 -10.66
C PHE A 132 -9.96 2.10 -11.05
N MET A 133 -11.27 2.19 -11.28
CA MET A 133 -12.10 1.05 -11.69
C MET A 133 -11.72 0.52 -13.08
N GLN A 134 -11.38 1.40 -14.03
CA GLN A 134 -10.86 1.03 -15.35
C GLN A 134 -9.50 0.33 -15.23
N LEU A 135 -8.61 0.84 -14.38
CA LEU A 135 -7.27 0.29 -14.17
C LEU A 135 -7.30 -1.13 -13.59
N ILE A 136 -8.25 -1.41 -12.70
CA ILE A 136 -8.42 -2.75 -12.10
C ILE A 136 -9.30 -3.69 -12.93
N GLY A 137 -9.77 -3.26 -14.11
CA GLY A 137 -10.52 -4.09 -15.04
C GLY A 137 -11.91 -4.52 -14.55
N ALA A 138 -12.47 -3.82 -13.57
CA ALA A 138 -13.75 -4.16 -12.94
C ALA A 138 -14.75 -3.02 -13.12
N PRO A 139 -15.34 -2.82 -14.31
CA PRO A 139 -16.30 -1.75 -14.51
C PRO A 139 -17.52 -1.98 -13.61
N LEU A 140 -17.83 -1.00 -12.76
CA LEU A 140 -19.07 -1.01 -11.99
C LEU A 140 -20.24 -0.62 -12.90
N PRO A 141 -21.45 -1.15 -12.66
CA PRO A 141 -22.63 -0.75 -13.41
C PRO A 141 -23.02 0.72 -13.18
N ARG A 142 -22.58 1.31 -12.06
CA ARG A 142 -22.82 2.71 -11.65
C ARG A 142 -21.62 3.23 -10.83
N PRO A 143 -21.31 4.54 -10.88
CA PRO A 143 -20.23 5.12 -10.06
C PRO A 143 -20.56 5.07 -8.55
N LEU A 144 -19.53 5.01 -7.70
CA LEU A 144 -19.71 5.11 -6.25
C LEU A 144 -20.07 6.54 -5.84
N ARG A 145 -20.94 6.68 -4.85
CA ARG A 145 -21.28 7.97 -4.25
C ARG A 145 -20.26 8.35 -3.17
N VAL A 146 -19.17 9.01 -3.56
CA VAL A 146 -18.10 9.39 -2.63
C VAL A 146 -18.43 10.72 -1.93
N ARG A 147 -18.59 10.70 -0.61
CA ARG A 147 -18.93 11.86 0.24
C ARG A 147 -17.72 12.61 0.79
N ALA A 148 -16.60 11.91 0.98
CA ALA A 148 -15.35 12.50 1.44
C ALA A 148 -14.15 11.72 0.91
N GLN A 149 -13.01 12.40 0.80
CA GLN A 149 -11.74 11.81 0.37
C GLN A 149 -10.62 12.05 1.38
N VAL A 150 -10.03 10.97 1.91
CA VAL A 150 -8.97 11.01 2.92
C VAL A 150 -7.99 9.84 2.74
N SER A 151 -6.69 10.15 2.64
CA SER A 151 -5.65 9.16 2.33
C SER A 151 -5.40 8.15 3.43
N ASN A 152 -5.51 8.59 4.69
CA ASN A 152 -5.20 7.78 5.85
C ASN A 152 -6.35 6.78 6.14
N THR A 153 -6.01 5.51 6.36
CA THR A 153 -6.98 4.44 6.64
C THR A 153 -7.68 4.61 7.99
N GLU A 154 -6.98 5.05 9.04
CA GLU A 154 -7.59 5.34 10.34
C GLU A 154 -8.64 6.46 10.23
N ALA A 155 -8.29 7.56 9.56
CA ALA A 155 -9.22 8.66 9.31
C ALA A 155 -10.46 8.21 8.51
N ARG A 156 -10.30 7.27 7.55
CA ARG A 156 -11.45 6.65 6.88
C ARG A 156 -12.31 5.85 7.84
N CYS A 157 -11.70 5.03 8.70
CA CYS A 157 -12.43 4.26 9.72
C CYS A 157 -13.19 5.18 10.67
N ASP A 158 -12.63 6.31 11.08
CA ASP A 158 -13.33 7.31 11.89
C ASP A 158 -14.55 7.90 11.17
N LEU A 159 -14.44 8.23 9.88
CA LEU A 159 -15.59 8.72 9.11
C LEU A 159 -16.69 7.66 8.93
N VAL A 160 -16.31 6.37 8.80
CA VAL A 160 -17.29 5.27 8.79
C VAL A 160 -17.97 5.16 10.15
N ARG A 161 -17.20 5.26 11.24
CA ARG A 161 -17.71 5.24 12.62
C ARG A 161 -18.72 6.37 12.87
N GLU A 162 -18.47 7.55 12.30
CA GLU A 162 -19.39 8.70 12.35
C GLU A 162 -20.58 8.58 11.36
N GLY A 163 -20.69 7.49 10.61
CA GLY A 163 -21.82 7.19 9.73
C GLY A 163 -21.81 7.95 8.40
N LEU A 164 -20.68 8.52 7.97
CA LEU A 164 -20.62 9.28 6.71
C LEU A 164 -20.72 8.39 5.46
N GLY A 165 -20.36 7.11 5.58
CA GLY A 165 -20.38 6.14 4.48
C GLY A 165 -19.53 4.91 4.79
N LEU A 166 -19.26 4.10 3.76
CA LEU A 166 -18.43 2.89 3.81
C LEU A 166 -17.03 3.18 3.25
N ALA A 167 -16.00 2.40 3.62
CA ALA A 167 -14.64 2.61 3.11
C ALA A 167 -14.04 1.33 2.50
N ILE A 168 -13.42 1.45 1.32
CA ILE A 168 -12.60 0.38 0.73
C ILE A 168 -11.18 0.49 1.29
N VAL A 169 -10.72 -0.52 2.02
CA VAL A 169 -9.43 -0.47 2.74
C VAL A 169 -8.72 -1.83 2.71
N PRO A 170 -7.39 -1.88 2.91
CA PRO A 170 -6.68 -3.15 3.09
C PRO A 170 -7.17 -3.84 4.37
N VAL A 171 -7.58 -5.11 4.27
CA VAL A 171 -8.15 -5.88 5.39
C VAL A 171 -7.16 -5.97 6.54
N GLY A 172 -5.89 -6.29 6.24
CA GLY A 172 -4.85 -6.45 7.27
C GLY A 172 -4.54 -5.18 8.08
N ILE A 173 -4.94 -4.00 7.59
CA ILE A 173 -4.84 -2.74 8.34
C ILE A 173 -6.12 -2.51 9.14
N ALA A 174 -7.26 -2.70 8.48
CA ALA A 174 -8.57 -2.33 9.01
C ALA A 174 -9.00 -3.15 10.23
N VAL A 175 -8.59 -4.42 10.31
CA VAL A 175 -8.87 -5.31 11.44
C VAL A 175 -8.34 -4.77 12.78
N HIS A 176 -7.29 -3.93 12.74
CA HIS A 176 -6.77 -3.28 13.95
C HIS A 176 -7.70 -2.21 14.54
N TYR A 177 -8.71 -1.78 13.78
CA TYR A 177 -9.66 -0.75 14.20
C TYR A 177 -11.03 -1.30 14.58
N GLU A 178 -11.39 -2.53 14.18
CA GLU A 178 -12.73 -3.12 14.36
C GLU A 178 -13.28 -2.99 15.78
N ALA A 179 -12.63 -3.64 16.76
CA ALA A 179 -13.11 -3.67 18.14
C ALA A 179 -13.10 -2.28 18.79
N ARG A 180 -12.07 -1.48 18.54
CA ARG A 180 -11.90 -0.15 19.15
C ARG A 180 -12.91 0.86 18.63
N MET A 181 -13.33 0.73 17.36
CA MET A 181 -14.19 1.71 16.69
C MET A 181 -15.63 1.21 16.48
N GLY A 182 -15.97 -0.01 16.90
CA GLY A 182 -17.30 -0.58 16.65
C GLY A 182 -17.57 -0.79 15.16
N LEU A 183 -16.55 -1.27 14.44
CA LEU A 183 -16.58 -1.50 13.00
C LEU A 183 -16.47 -2.99 12.69
N ILE A 184 -16.89 -3.35 11.48
CA ILE A 184 -16.74 -4.69 10.89
C ILE A 184 -16.03 -4.52 9.55
N VAL A 185 -15.03 -5.38 9.31
CA VAL A 185 -14.30 -5.49 8.05
C VAL A 185 -14.86 -6.67 7.27
N LEU A 186 -15.41 -6.38 6.09
CA LEU A 186 -15.99 -7.35 5.18
C LEU A 186 -15.08 -7.49 3.95
N PRO A 187 -14.29 -8.57 3.80
CA PRO A 187 -13.44 -8.78 2.62
C PRO A 187 -14.27 -8.79 1.33
N LEU A 188 -13.74 -8.19 0.26
CA LEU A 188 -14.40 -8.17 -1.04
C LEU A 188 -14.01 -9.40 -1.87
N ASP A 189 -15.00 -10.11 -2.40
CA ASP A 189 -14.88 -11.32 -3.25
C ASP A 189 -14.57 -11.03 -4.72
N ASP A 190 -14.42 -9.76 -5.10
CA ASP A 190 -13.98 -9.41 -6.44
C ASP A 190 -12.53 -9.82 -6.69
N ASP A 191 -12.21 -10.29 -7.91
CA ASP A 191 -10.86 -10.72 -8.28
C ASP A 191 -9.82 -9.60 -8.08
N TRP A 192 -10.19 -8.35 -8.41
CA TRP A 192 -9.33 -7.18 -8.23
C TRP A 192 -9.07 -6.83 -6.76
N ALA A 193 -9.87 -7.35 -5.83
CA ALA A 193 -9.68 -7.10 -4.41
C ALA A 193 -8.41 -7.77 -3.89
N HIS A 194 -7.92 -8.81 -4.59
CA HIS A 194 -6.62 -9.41 -4.34
C HIS A 194 -5.53 -8.57 -4.98
N ARG A 195 -4.56 -8.15 -4.15
CA ARG A 195 -3.55 -7.18 -4.53
C ARG A 195 -2.17 -7.80 -4.45
N GLN A 196 -1.39 -7.66 -5.51
CA GLN A 196 0.03 -8.03 -5.54
C GLN A 196 0.89 -6.82 -5.20
N LEU A 197 1.75 -6.99 -4.20
CA LEU A 197 2.82 -6.04 -3.88
C LEU A 197 4.15 -6.53 -4.45
N TRP A 198 4.91 -5.57 -4.96
CA TRP A 198 6.21 -5.77 -5.60
C TRP A 198 7.27 -4.98 -4.84
N VAL A 199 8.46 -5.56 -4.72
CA VAL A 199 9.67 -4.81 -4.40
C VAL A 199 10.37 -4.48 -5.72
N CYS A 200 10.81 -3.24 -5.93
CA CYS A 200 11.58 -2.86 -7.10
C CYS A 200 12.89 -2.14 -6.80
N VAL A 201 13.81 -2.25 -7.75
CA VAL A 201 15.10 -1.56 -7.79
C VAL A 201 15.42 -1.15 -9.22
N ALA A 202 16.20 -0.10 -9.43
CA ALA A 202 16.57 0.34 -10.78
C ALA A 202 17.46 -0.71 -11.46
N ASP A 203 18.53 -1.12 -10.78
CA ASP A 203 19.42 -2.20 -11.18
C ASP A 203 19.94 -2.91 -9.91
N ARG A 204 19.80 -4.25 -9.88
CA ARG A 204 20.24 -5.06 -8.73
C ARG A 204 21.75 -5.02 -8.55
N ALA A 205 22.53 -4.94 -9.63
CA ALA A 205 23.98 -4.94 -9.57
C ALA A 205 24.55 -3.61 -9.08
N ALA A 206 23.81 -2.51 -9.28
CA ALA A 206 24.20 -1.17 -8.88
C ALA A 206 23.91 -0.83 -7.41
N LEU A 207 23.16 -1.69 -6.71
CA LEU A 207 22.85 -1.50 -5.29
C LEU A 207 24.11 -1.60 -4.43
N SER A 208 24.15 -0.80 -3.36
CA SER A 208 25.15 -0.97 -2.31
C SER A 208 25.03 -2.35 -1.65
N PRO A 209 26.10 -2.90 -1.03
CA PRO A 209 26.03 -4.20 -0.36
C PRO A 209 24.90 -4.29 0.68
N ALA A 210 24.72 -3.22 1.49
CA ALA A 210 23.64 -3.14 2.47
C ALA A 210 22.25 -3.17 1.82
N ALA A 211 22.06 -2.45 0.71
CA ALA A 211 20.80 -2.46 -0.03
C ALA A 211 20.54 -3.83 -0.71
N GLN A 212 21.57 -4.51 -1.21
CA GLN A 212 21.43 -5.87 -1.74
C GLN A 212 21.00 -6.86 -0.64
N GLU A 213 21.58 -6.76 0.56
CA GLU A 213 21.22 -7.61 1.69
C GLU A 213 19.78 -7.36 2.16
N PHE A 214 19.37 -6.09 2.25
CA PHE A 214 17.99 -5.76 2.61
C PHE A 214 16.99 -6.18 1.53
N LEU A 215 17.32 -6.00 0.24
CA LEU A 215 16.52 -6.54 -0.86
C LEU A 215 16.36 -8.06 -0.72
N ALA A 216 17.47 -8.77 -0.47
CA ALA A 216 17.46 -10.21 -0.26
C ALA A 216 16.59 -10.60 0.94
N HIS A 217 16.63 -9.84 2.03
CA HIS A 217 15.77 -10.07 3.19
C HIS A 217 14.29 -9.99 2.83
N LEU A 218 13.87 -8.90 2.17
CA LEU A 218 12.47 -8.68 1.80
C LEU A 218 11.91 -9.79 0.90
N VAL A 219 12.72 -10.29 -0.04
CA VAL A 219 12.28 -11.32 -1.00
C VAL A 219 12.41 -12.74 -0.47
N SER A 220 13.30 -12.99 0.50
CA SER A 220 13.47 -14.33 1.09
C SER A 220 12.28 -14.71 1.95
N ASP A 221 11.78 -13.76 2.75
CA ASP A 221 10.60 -13.97 3.58
C ASP A 221 9.32 -14.00 2.73
N GLY A 222 9.36 -13.45 1.51
CA GLY A 222 8.34 -13.50 0.45
C GLY A 222 7.85 -14.91 0.08
N SER A 223 8.70 -15.92 0.27
CA SER A 223 8.45 -17.31 -0.16
C SER A 223 7.70 -18.19 0.86
N LEU A 224 7.39 -17.67 2.06
CA LEU A 224 6.74 -18.43 3.14
C LEU A 224 5.22 -18.23 3.25
N GLY A 225 4.57 -17.74 2.19
CA GLY A 225 3.12 -17.88 2.02
C GLY A 225 2.74 -19.29 1.57
N LYS A 226 3.09 -20.34 2.33
CA LYS A 226 2.50 -21.67 2.13
C LYS A 226 1.05 -21.60 2.58
N SER A 227 0.15 -21.95 1.65
CA SER A 227 -1.22 -22.34 1.94
C SER A 227 -1.29 -23.19 3.21
N ALA A 228 -2.08 -22.71 4.16
CA ALA A 228 -2.79 -23.53 5.13
C ALA A 228 -4.27 -23.18 5.00
#